data_AF-A0A521YFC9-F1
#
_entry.id   AF-A0A521YFC9-F1
#
_cell.length_a   1.000
_cell.length_b   1.000
_cell.length_c   1.000
_cell.angle_alpha   90.00
_cell.angle_beta   90.00
_cell.angle_gamma   90.00
#
_symmetry.space_group_name_H-M   'P 1'
#
loop_
_entity.id
_entity.type
_entity.pdbx_description
1 polymer ?
#
loop_
_entity_poly.entity_id
_entity_poly.type
_entity_poly.pdbx_seq_one_letter_code
_entity_poly.pdbx_strand_id
1 'polypeptide(L)' 'MLRVLIVDDHTVMRTGVRAVLSSVDDLEVVGEAGNADEALT' A
#
# COMPACT_ATOMS: atom_id res chain seq x y z
N MET A 1 13.48 -7.91 -3.68
CA MET A 1 12.06 -7.88 -3.27
C MET A 1 11.86 -6.83 -2.20
N LEU A 2 11.34 -5.68 -2.61
CA LEU A 2 11.00 -4.53 -1.77
C LEU A 2 9.57 -4.69 -1.24
N ARG A 3 9.40 -4.61 0.08
CA ARG A 3 8.09 -4.74 0.73
C ARG A 3 7.54 -3.35 1.05
N VAL A 4 6.29 -3.10 0.67
CA VAL A 4 5.65 -1.78 0.77
C VAL A 4 4.34 -1.87 1.53
N LEU A 5 4.13 -0.94 2.47
CA LEU A 5 2.86 -0.67 3.12
C LEU A 5 2.29 0.63 2.55
N ILE A 6 1.03 0.62 2.13
CA ILE A 6 0.35 1.83 1.63
C ILE A 6 -0.44 2.45 2.79
N VAL A 7 -0.20 3.73 3.10
CA VAL A 7 -0.93 4.45 4.15
C VAL A 7 -1.57 5.69 3.55
N ASP A 8 -2.90 5.71 3.50
CA ASP A 8 -3.70 6.81 2.95
C ASP A 8 -5.14 6.72 3.48
N ASP A 9 -5.73 7.85 3.88
CA ASP A 9 -7.08 7.93 4.44
C ASP A 9 -8.21 7.78 3.39
N HIS A 10 -7.86 7.75 2.10
CA HIS A 10 -8.78 7.58 0.98
C HIS A 10 -8.63 6.21 0.30
N THR A 11 -9.66 5.37 0.41
CA THR A 11 -9.69 4.02 -0.19
C THR A 11 -9.46 4.01 -1.71
N VAL A 12 -9.92 5.04 -2.43
CA VAL A 12 -9.72 5.15 -3.89
C VAL A 12 -8.24 5.29 -4.24
N MET A 13 -7.49 6.08 -3.48
CA MET A 13 -6.05 6.26 -3.69
C MET A 13 -5.29 4.96 -3.46
N ARG A 14 -5.57 4.25 -2.36
CA ARG A 14 -4.91 2.96 -2.09
C ARG A 14 -5.13 1.93 -3.19
N THR A 15 -6.36 1.85 -3.69
CA THR A 15 -6.70 0.95 -4.80
C THR A 15 -5.90 1.30 -6.06
N GLY A 16 -5.82 2.58 -6.41
CA GLY A 16 -5.05 3.06 -7.57
C GLY A 16 -3.56 2.81 -7.43
N VAL A 17 -2.97 3.15 -6.27
CA VAL A 17 -1.54 2.94 -5.99
C VAL A 17 -1.21 1.46 -6.03
N ARG A 18 -2.01 0.59 -5.38
CA ARG A 18 -1.80 -0.87 -5.42
C ARG A 18 -1.82 -1.39 -6.86
N ALA A 19 -2.76 -0.94 -7.69
CA ALA A 19 -2.85 -1.36 -9.08
C ALA A 19 -1.57 -1.01 -9.87
N VAL A 20 -1.06 0.22 -9.70
CA VAL A 20 0.20 0.65 -10.34
C VAL A 20 1.38 -0.20 -9.85
N LEU A 21 1.51 -0.38 -8.54
CA LEU A 21 2.63 -1.10 -7.93
C LEU A 21 2.62 -2.60 -8.25
N SER A 22 1.45 -3.20 -8.55
CA SER A 22 1.34 -4.61 -8.94
C SER A 22 2.04 -4.95 -10.26
N SER A 23 2.38 -3.95 -11.08
CA SER A 23 3.11 -4.13 -12.34
C SER A 23 4.63 -4.10 -12.18
N VAL A 24 5.14 -3.94 -10.95
CA VAL A 24 6.58 -3.83 -10.66
C VAL A 24 7.10 -5.17 -10.12
N ASP A 25 7.92 -5.85 -10.92
CA ASP A 25 8.33 -7.25 -10.69
C ASP A 25 9.10 -7.51 -9.38
N ASP A 26 9.70 -6.49 -8.75
CA ASP A 26 10.45 -6.63 -7.48
C ASP A 26 9.79 -5.94 -6.27
N LEU A 27 8.48 -5.65 -6.36
CA LEU A 27 7.72 -4.98 -5.30
C LEU A 27 6.53 -5.80 -4.84
N GLU A 28 6.39 -5.94 -3.53
CA GLU A 28 5.24 -6.59 -2.89
C GLU A 28 4.51 -5.61 -1.98
N VAL A 29 3.21 -5.40 -2.22
CA VAL A 29 2.34 -4.67 -1.29
C VAL A 29 1.90 -5.63 -0.19
N VAL A 30 2.44 -5.43 1.02
CA VAL A 30 2.22 -6.35 2.16
C VAL A 30 1.06 -5.95 3.06
N GLY A 31 0.48 -4.77 2.83
CA GLY A 31 -0.64 -4.26 3.60
C GLY A 31 -1.13 -2.90 3.13
N GLU A 32 -2.23 -2.47 3.71
CA GLU A 32 -2.82 -1.15 3.55
C GLU A 32 -3.29 -0.66 4.92
N ALA A 33 -3.23 0.65 5.16
CA ALA A 33 -3.75 1.29 6.36
C ALA A 33 -4.40 2.64 6.00
N GLY A 34 -5.44 3.01 6.74
CA GLY A 34 -6.13 4.29 6.62
C GLY A 34 -5.48 5.43 7.39
N ASN A 35 -4.59 5.12 8.34
CA ASN A 35 -3.95 6.10 9.21
C ASN A 35 -2.66 5.53 9.84
N ALA A 36 -1.95 6.36 10.60
CA ALA A 36 -0.69 5.98 11.23
C ALA A 36 -0.83 4.90 12.33
N ASP A 37 -1.91 4.94 13.12
CA ASP A 37 -2.11 3.98 14.21
C ASP A 37 -2.35 2.57 13.66
N GLU A 38 -3.17 2.45 12.61
CA GLU A 38 -3.39 1.20 11.87
C GLU A 38 -2.12 0.71 11.16
N ALA A 39 -1.26 1.62 10.69
CA ALA A 39 -0.01 1.27 10.00
C ALA A 39 1.10 0.74 10.92
N LEU A 40 1.04 1.05 12.21
CA LEU A 40 2.09 0.74 13.19
C LEU A 40 1.74 -0.41 14.15
N THR A 41 0.53 -0.98 14.03
CA THR A 41 0.02 -2.09 14.85
C THR A 41 0.17 -3.43 14.13
#